data_AF-A0A359I727-F1
#
_entry.id   AF-A0A359I727-F1
#
_cell.length_a   1.000
_cell.length_b   1.000
_cell.length_c   1.000
_cell.angle_alpha   90.00
_cell.angle_beta   90.00
_cell.angle_gamma   90.00
#
_symmetry.space_group_name_H-M   'P 1'
#
loop_
_entity.id
_entity.type
_entity.pdbx_description
1 polymer ?
#
loop_
_entity_poly.entity_id
_entity_poly.type
_entity_poly.pdbx_seq_one_letter_code
_entity_poly.pdbx_strand_id
1 'polypeptide(L)'
;DLSESVPTLSVKVPTKLTMKQKEREKSGELTVERNDKGEVMMPRYDCVTTHTARRSGITNMYLSHKFTIVQMMHVSGHKTQKTFMDYIKLSSDEIADEIDAIVNGAKEEVF
;
A
#
# COMPACT_ATOMS: atom_id res chain seq x y z
N ASP A 1 13.25 -18.27 -0.66
CA ASP A 1 13.00 -16.81 -0.78
C ASP A 1 11.50 -16.52 -0.64
N LEU A 2 11.06 -15.34 -0.18
CA LEU A 2 9.62 -15.06 0.07
C LEU A 2 8.77 -15.13 -1.22
N SER A 3 9.43 -14.92 -2.37
CA SER A 3 8.89 -15.08 -3.73
C SER A 3 8.58 -16.53 -4.11
N GLU A 4 9.21 -17.52 -3.47
CA GLU A 4 8.97 -18.95 -3.71
C GLU A 4 7.72 -19.43 -2.97
N SER A 5 7.47 -18.92 -1.77
CA SER A 5 6.29 -19.26 -0.96
C SER A 5 5.05 -18.45 -1.36
N VAL A 6 5.23 -17.26 -1.95
CA VAL A 6 4.13 -16.39 -2.39
C VAL A 6 4.27 -16.06 -3.88
N PRO A 7 3.70 -16.88 -4.78
CA PRO A 7 3.86 -16.73 -6.24
C PRO A 7 3.41 -15.37 -6.78
N THR A 8 2.45 -14.72 -6.12
CA THR A 8 1.93 -13.40 -6.52
C THR A 8 2.97 -12.29 -6.39
N LEU A 9 4.01 -12.48 -5.58
CA LEU A 9 5.11 -11.52 -5.44
C LEU A 9 6.10 -11.59 -6.61
N SER A 10 6.19 -12.73 -7.27
CA SER A 10 7.05 -12.95 -8.44
C SER A 10 6.47 -12.37 -9.73
N VAL A 11 5.19 -11.97 -9.72
CA VAL A 11 4.51 -11.36 -10.87
C VAL A 11 5.14 -10.01 -11.19
N LYS A 12 5.46 -9.78 -12.47
CA LYS A 12 5.99 -8.50 -12.95
C LYS A 12 4.89 -7.45 -13.02
N VAL A 13 5.17 -6.26 -12.52
CA VAL A 13 4.25 -5.12 -12.51
C VAL A 13 4.90 -3.89 -13.16
N PRO A 14 4.09 -3.02 -13.81
CA PRO A 14 4.60 -1.78 -14.36
C PRO A 14 5.03 -0.84 -13.23
N THR A 15 6.19 -0.21 -13.39
CA THR A 15 6.79 0.67 -12.39
C THR A 15 7.65 1.76 -13.02
N LYS A 16 8.03 2.76 -12.21
CA LYS A 16 8.91 3.86 -12.62
C LYS A 16 10.24 3.73 -11.91
N LEU A 17 11.32 3.81 -12.68
CA LEU A 17 12.67 3.83 -12.12
C LEU A 17 12.91 5.10 -11.31
N THR A 18 13.56 4.92 -10.15
CA THR A 18 14.12 6.03 -9.38
C THR A 18 15.24 6.73 -10.17
N MET A 19 15.59 7.95 -9.79
CA MET A 19 16.67 8.70 -10.46
C MET A 19 17.99 7.92 -10.47
N LYS A 20 18.33 7.27 -9.34
CA LYS A 20 19.51 6.41 -9.22
C LYS A 20 19.46 5.19 -10.15
N GLN A 21 18.29 4.54 -10.27
CA GLN A 21 18.14 3.41 -11.19
C GLN A 21 18.23 3.84 -12.66
N LYS A 22 17.70 5.02 -13.01
CA LYS A 22 17.86 5.59 -14.36
C LYS A 22 19.32 5.89 -14.70
N GLU A 23 20.10 6.37 -13.74
CA GLU A 23 21.55 6.60 -13.91
C GLU A 23 22.29 5.28 -14.15
N ARG A 24 21.95 4.23 -13.38
CA ARG A 24 22.51 2.88 -13.55
C ARG A 24 22.10 2.20 -14.86
N GLU A 25 20.88 2.46 -15.34
CA GLU A 25 20.43 2.02 -16.66
C GLU A 25 21.24 2.72 -17.76
N LYS A 26 21.45 4.04 -17.63
CA LYS A 26 22.25 4.83 -18.58
C LYS A 26 23.73 4.44 -18.61
N SER A 27 24.30 4.03 -17.47
CA SER A 27 25.68 3.53 -17.40
C SER A 27 25.83 2.09 -17.91
N GLY A 28 24.72 1.40 -18.23
CA GLY A 28 24.72 0.01 -18.67
C GLY A 28 24.85 -1.02 -17.53
N GLU A 29 24.85 -0.57 -16.28
CA GLU A 29 24.96 -1.44 -15.08
C GLU A 29 23.64 -2.14 -14.75
N LEU A 30 22.51 -1.57 -15.18
CA LEU A 30 21.17 -2.12 -14.95
C LEU A 30 20.43 -2.34 -16.26
N THR A 31 20.03 -3.59 -16.53
CA THR A 31 19.13 -3.93 -17.63
C THR A 31 17.70 -4.04 -17.09
N VAL A 32 16.76 -3.38 -17.76
CA VAL A 32 15.34 -3.41 -17.38
C VAL A 32 14.48 -3.93 -18.53
N GLU A 33 13.48 -4.72 -18.18
CA GLU A 33 12.47 -5.19 -19.13
C GLU A 33 11.40 -4.14 -19.31
N ARG A 34 10.89 -3.99 -20.54
CA ARG A 34 9.82 -3.05 -20.87
C ARG A 34 8.70 -3.77 -21.61
N ASN A 35 7.46 -3.37 -21.34
CA ASN A 35 6.29 -3.86 -22.06
C ASN A 35 6.12 -3.14 -23.41
N ASP A 36 5.11 -3.54 -24.21
CA ASP A 36 4.80 -2.94 -25.51
C ASP A 36 4.49 -1.43 -25.45
N LYS A 37 4.13 -0.92 -24.26
CA LYS A 37 3.86 0.49 -24.00
C LYS A 37 5.13 1.26 -23.55
N GLY A 38 6.27 0.60 -23.47
CA GLY A 38 7.55 1.18 -23.04
C GLY A 38 7.69 1.34 -21.52
N GLU A 39 6.74 0.83 -20.73
CA GLU A 39 6.76 0.89 -19.26
C GLU A 39 7.73 -0.16 -18.72
N VAL A 40 8.46 0.19 -17.67
CA VAL A 40 9.42 -0.72 -17.04
C VAL A 40 8.66 -1.76 -16.21
N MET A 41 8.98 -3.03 -16.42
CA MET A 41 8.38 -4.18 -15.74
C MET A 41 9.37 -4.74 -14.74
N MET A 42 9.02 -4.75 -13.45
CA MET A 42 9.83 -5.36 -12.39
C MET A 42 8.99 -6.34 -11.57
N PRO A 43 9.58 -7.39 -10.99
CA PRO A 43 8.90 -8.25 -10.04
C PRO A 43 8.28 -7.44 -8.90
N ARG A 44 7.11 -7.86 -8.42
CA ARG A 44 6.36 -7.12 -7.40
C ARG A 44 7.15 -7.01 -6.10
N TYR A 45 7.89 -8.03 -5.70
CA TYR A 45 8.75 -7.98 -4.51
C TYR A 45 9.81 -6.87 -4.59
N ASP A 46 10.39 -6.61 -5.76
CA ASP A 46 11.39 -5.55 -5.96
C ASP A 46 10.80 -4.14 -5.88
N CYS A 47 9.47 -4.03 -6.05
CA CYS A 47 8.76 -2.75 -5.92
C CYS A 47 8.37 -2.44 -4.47
N VAL A 48 8.50 -3.39 -3.54
CA VAL A 48 8.13 -3.18 -2.13
C VAL A 48 9.25 -2.45 -1.41
N THR A 49 8.91 -1.35 -0.74
CA THR A 49 9.84 -0.56 0.05
C THR A 49 9.35 -0.37 1.49
N THR A 50 10.19 0.21 2.35
CA THR A 50 9.80 0.61 3.71
C THR A 50 8.60 1.54 3.72
N HIS A 51 8.44 2.40 2.71
CA HIS A 51 7.28 3.27 2.58
C HIS A 51 5.99 2.47 2.33
N THR A 52 6.05 1.45 1.48
CA THR A 52 4.93 0.51 1.25
C THR A 52 4.53 -0.19 2.55
N ALA A 53 5.51 -0.74 3.27
CA ALA A 53 5.28 -1.41 4.55
C ALA A 53 4.62 -0.49 5.58
N ARG A 54 5.09 0.77 5.69
CA ARG A 54 4.50 1.77 6.60
C ARG A 54 3.03 2.06 6.25
N ARG A 55 2.71 2.20 4.97
CA ARG A 55 1.33 2.45 4.50
C ARG A 55 0.41 1.27 4.79
N SER A 56 0.88 0.04 4.54
CA SER A 56 0.16 -1.18 4.89
C SER A 56 -0.08 -1.29 6.39
N GLY A 57 0.94 -1.01 7.21
CA GLY A 57 0.82 -1.03 8.67
C GLY A 57 -0.21 -0.02 9.20
N ILE A 58 -0.23 1.20 8.66
CA ILE A 58 -1.21 2.23 9.04
C ILE A 58 -2.62 1.84 8.62
N THR A 59 -2.79 1.28 7.41
CA THR A 59 -4.10 0.84 6.93
C THR A 59 -4.66 -0.29 7.80
N ASN A 60 -3.83 -1.28 8.15
CA ASN A 60 -4.24 -2.37 9.05
C ASN A 60 -4.57 -1.86 10.46
N MET A 61 -3.84 -0.85 10.96
CA MET A 61 -4.14 -0.22 12.24
C MET A 61 -5.49 0.49 12.20
N TYR A 62 -5.80 1.17 11.10
CA TYR A 62 -7.10 1.81 10.86
C TYR A 62 -8.24 0.77 10.86
N LEU A 63 -8.09 -0.29 10.07
CA LEU A 63 -9.05 -1.40 9.98
C LEU A 63 -9.21 -2.21 11.27
N SER A 64 -8.30 -2.08 12.23
CA SER A 64 -8.44 -2.74 13.52
C SER A 64 -9.53 -2.12 14.39
N HIS A 65 -9.93 -0.87 14.12
CA HIS A 65 -10.86 -0.07 14.92
C HIS A 65 -10.51 0.06 16.42
N LYS A 66 -9.28 -0.28 16.81
CA LYS A 66 -8.82 -0.28 18.22
C LYS A 66 -8.31 1.08 18.70
N PHE A 67 -8.00 1.98 17.77
CA PHE A 67 -7.32 3.24 18.07
C PHE A 67 -8.05 4.40 17.43
N THR A 68 -8.08 5.53 18.14
CA THR A 68 -8.55 6.80 17.57
C THR A 68 -7.58 7.31 16.49
N ILE A 69 -8.08 8.14 15.58
CA ILE A 69 -7.25 8.79 14.54
C ILE A 69 -6.06 9.53 15.15
N VAL A 70 -6.26 10.25 16.27
CA VAL A 70 -5.20 11.01 16.95
C VAL A 70 -4.09 10.09 17.46
N GLN A 71 -4.43 8.94 18.06
CA GLN A 71 -3.45 7.97 18.53
C GLN A 71 -2.68 7.36 17.36
N MET A 72 -3.37 6.96 16.29
CA MET A 72 -2.72 6.42 15.09
C MET A 72 -1.79 7.44 14.44
N MET A 73 -2.19 8.71 14.37
CA MET A 73 -1.36 9.81 13.87
C MET A 73 -0.10 9.99 14.72
N HIS A 74 -0.21 9.92 16.05
CA HIS A 74 0.93 10.03 16.95
C HIS A 74 1.93 8.90 16.74
N VAL A 75 1.46 7.64 16.71
CA VAL A 75 2.29 6.46 16.46
C VAL A 75 2.95 6.49 15.08
N SER A 76 2.19 6.92 14.07
CA SER A 76 2.68 6.97 12.70
C SER A 76 3.50 8.22 12.36
N GLY A 77 3.58 9.23 13.25
CA GLY A 77 4.35 10.46 13.03
C GLY A 77 3.70 11.45 12.06
N HIS A 78 2.37 11.43 11.91
CA HIS A 78 1.65 12.38 11.06
C HIS A 78 1.20 13.62 11.83
N LYS A 79 1.50 14.81 11.28
CA LYS A 79 1.13 16.10 11.89
C LYS A 79 -0.29 16.54 11.58
N THR A 80 -0.82 16.17 10.42
CA THR A 80 -2.17 16.57 9.97
C THR A 80 -2.98 15.33 9.62
N GLN A 81 -4.29 15.42 9.84
CA GLN A 81 -5.22 14.35 9.49
C GLN A 81 -5.26 14.12 7.98
N LYS A 82 -5.15 15.18 7.16
CA LYS A 82 -5.09 15.07 5.71
C LYS A 82 -3.96 14.15 5.27
N THR A 83 -2.74 14.41 5.74
CA THR A 83 -1.58 13.58 5.39
C THR A 83 -1.71 12.16 5.93
N PHE A 84 -2.36 11.97 7.07
CA PHE A 84 -2.63 10.62 7.60
C PHE A 84 -3.63 9.85 6.71
N MET A 85 -4.73 10.48 6.32
CA MET A 85 -5.73 9.86 5.44
C MET A 85 -5.14 9.52 4.08
N ASP A 86 -4.20 10.33 3.57
CA ASP A 86 -3.49 9.99 2.34
C ASP A 86 -2.73 8.66 2.44
N TYR A 87 -2.33 8.20 3.64
CA TYR A 87 -1.62 6.93 3.88
C TYR A 87 -2.54 5.72 3.87
N ILE A 88 -3.79 5.89 4.30
CA ILE A 88 -4.80 4.82 4.31
C ILE A 88 -5.17 4.48 2.87
N LYS A 89 -5.17 3.17 2.56
CA LYS A 89 -5.55 2.66 1.24
C LYS A 89 -6.61 1.59 1.40
N LEU A 90 -7.87 2.03 1.36
CA LEU A 90 -9.03 1.17 1.32
C LEU A 90 -9.52 1.01 -0.12
N SER A 91 -9.96 -0.20 -0.44
CA SER A 91 -10.74 -0.52 -1.62
C SER A 91 -12.20 -0.09 -1.44
N SER A 92 -12.94 -0.01 -2.54
CA SER A 92 -14.38 0.29 -2.49
C SER A 92 -15.16 -0.78 -1.73
N ASP A 93 -14.74 -2.03 -1.81
CA ASP A 93 -15.37 -3.15 -1.11
C ASP A 93 -15.17 -3.02 0.41
N GLU A 94 -13.96 -2.71 0.86
CA GLU A 94 -13.68 -2.47 2.29
C GLU A 94 -14.49 -1.29 2.85
N ILE A 95 -14.72 -0.23 2.05
CA ILE A 95 -15.58 0.89 2.45
C ILE A 95 -17.05 0.45 2.54
N ALA A 96 -17.50 -0.40 1.62
CA ALA A 96 -18.86 -0.92 1.64
C ALA A 96 -19.11 -1.80 2.87
N ASP A 97 -18.16 -2.66 3.22
CA ASP A 97 -18.21 -3.49 4.42
C ASP A 97 -18.27 -2.63 5.70
N GLU A 98 -17.51 -1.53 5.77
CA GLU A 98 -17.55 -0.59 6.90
C GLU A 98 -18.93 0.08 7.02
N ILE A 99 -19.52 0.50 5.90
CA ILE A 99 -20.87 1.10 5.89
C ILE A 99 -21.91 0.07 6.32
N ASP A 100 -21.85 -1.16 5.80
CA ASP A 100 -22.78 -2.22 6.16
C ASP A 100 -22.68 -2.58 7.66
N ALA A 101 -21.47 -2.67 8.20
CA ALA A 101 -21.23 -2.92 9.61
C ALA A 101 -21.82 -1.80 10.50
N ILE A 102 -21.70 -0.53 10.10
CA ILE A 102 -22.31 0.59 10.82
C ILE A 102 -23.84 0.51 10.77
N VAL A 103 -24.41 0.22 9.59
CA VAL A 103 -25.86 0.16 9.38
C VAL A 103 -26.48 -1.03 10.13
N ASN A 104 -25.81 -2.18 10.16
CA ASN A 104 -26.30 -3.38 10.81
C ASN A 104 -25.99 -3.38 12.32
N GLY A 105 -24.83 -2.88 12.74
CA GLY A 105 -24.51 -2.67 14.17
C GLY A 105 -25.46 -1.67 14.84
N ALA A 106 -25.92 -0.64 14.11
CA ALA A 106 -26.95 0.28 14.60
C ALA A 106 -28.34 -0.36 14.74
N LYS A 107 -28.60 -1.54 14.14
CA LYS A 107 -29.86 -2.27 14.35
C LYS A 107 -29.85 -3.10 15.63
N GLU A 108 -28.72 -3.64 16.06
CA GLU A 108 -28.65 -4.47 17.28
C GLU A 108 -28.76 -3.66 18.59
N GLU A 109 -28.37 -2.37 18.57
CA GLU A 109 -28.44 -1.48 19.74
C GLU A 109 -29.84 -0.84 19.95
N VAL A 110 -30.80 -1.07 19.04
CA VAL A 110 -32.13 -0.40 19.04
C VAL A 110 -33.30 -1.36 19.34
N PHE A 111 -33.04 -2.63 19.66
CA PHE A 111 -34.07 -3.60 20.07
C PHE A 111 -33.87 -4.10 21.51
#